data_AF-A0A3C1LB61-F1
#
_entry.id   AF-A0A3C1LB61-F1
#
_cell.length_a   1.000
_cell.length_b   1.000
_cell.length_c   1.000
_cell.angle_alpha   90.00
_cell.angle_beta   90.00
_cell.angle_gamma   90.00
#
_symmetry.space_group_name_H-M   'P 1'
#
loop_
_entity.id
_entity.type
_entity.pdbx_description
1 polymer ?
#
loop_
_entity_poly.entity_id
_entity_poly.type
_entity_poly.pdbx_seq_one_letter_code
_entity_poly.pdbx_strand_id
1 'polypeptide(L)'
;MGHVPQDPLHPEGAGAHVQGRERGRAPAAGDLTSRPLRRPSLAGQARGRFGENEAARWYVRRGYRVVARNWRCTAGEIDLILVLPGAAGADVLVFCEVKARAGSEFGGPEGAVNWAKQRRLRRLAATWLAAEKPRGLVTVRFDVAAVVGARVQVIEAAF
;
A
#
# COMPACT_ATOMS: atom_id res chain seq x y z
N MET A 1 -63.27 -15.58 32.16
CA MET A 1 -62.54 -16.86 32.13
C MET A 1 -61.06 -16.53 32.18
N GLY A 2 -60.25 -16.76 33.20
CA GLY A 2 -60.37 -17.22 34.60
C GLY A 2 -59.01 -16.87 35.24
N HIS A 3 -59.01 -16.17 36.37
CA HIS A 3 -58.43 -16.55 37.67
C HIS A 3 -57.03 -17.21 37.70
N VAL A 4 -56.12 -16.56 38.44
CA VAL A 4 -54.76 -16.98 38.85
C VAL A 4 -54.81 -18.11 39.90
N PRO A 5 -53.76 -18.94 40.03
CA PRO A 5 -53.05 -18.97 41.33
C PRO A 5 -51.51 -19.12 41.25
N GLN A 6 -50.87 -18.64 42.33
CA GLN A 6 -49.46 -18.79 42.76
C GLN A 6 -49.23 -20.23 43.26
N ASP A 7 -48.05 -20.83 43.50
CA ASP A 7 -46.77 -20.49 44.19
C ASP A 7 -45.96 -21.85 44.17
N PRO A 8 -44.88 -22.19 44.93
CA PRO A 8 -43.87 -21.44 45.72
C PRO A 8 -42.38 -21.92 45.59
N LEU A 9 -41.47 -21.04 46.04
CA LEU A 9 -40.24 -21.15 46.87
C LEU A 9 -39.28 -22.39 46.99
N HIS A 10 -37.99 -22.00 47.10
CA HIS A 10 -36.82 -22.54 47.87
C HIS A 10 -35.93 -23.68 47.31
N PRO A 11 -34.63 -23.84 47.73
CA PRO A 11 -33.90 -23.16 48.83
C PRO A 11 -32.47 -22.65 48.52
N GLU A 12 -31.94 -21.91 49.51
CA GLU A 12 -30.54 -21.54 49.71
C GLU A 12 -29.62 -22.73 50.03
N GLY A 13 -28.31 -22.57 49.77
CA GLY A 13 -27.25 -23.44 50.24
C GLY A 13 -25.94 -22.65 50.44
N ALA A 14 -25.47 -22.58 51.68
CA ALA A 14 -24.37 -21.77 52.16
C ALA A 14 -23.01 -22.50 52.16
N GLY A 15 -21.94 -21.69 52.01
CA GLY A 15 -20.69 -21.81 52.79
C GLY A 15 -19.57 -22.71 52.26
N ALA A 16 -18.39 -22.12 52.01
CA ALA A 16 -17.21 -22.23 52.89
C ALA A 16 -15.87 -21.91 52.17
N HIS A 17 -15.11 -20.99 52.80
CA HIS A 17 -13.65 -21.02 53.03
C HIS A 17 -12.64 -21.29 51.89
N VAL A 18 -11.68 -20.36 51.71
CA VAL A 18 -10.24 -20.51 52.06
C VAL A 18 -9.37 -19.46 51.32
N GLN A 19 -8.53 -18.75 52.10
CA GLN A 19 -7.20 -18.12 51.85
C GLN A 19 -6.93 -17.45 50.48
N GLY A 20 -6.43 -16.21 50.39
CA GLY A 20 -5.27 -15.70 51.10
C GLY A 20 -4.11 -15.50 50.10
N ARG A 21 -3.95 -14.26 49.63
CA ARG A 21 -2.73 -13.62 49.07
C ARG A 21 -1.79 -14.48 48.20
N GLU A 22 -1.68 -14.16 46.91
CA GLU A 22 -0.38 -14.04 46.23
C GLU A 22 -0.37 -12.90 45.19
N ARG A 23 0.77 -12.22 45.14
CA ARG A 23 1.01 -10.95 44.45
C ARG A 23 1.31 -11.19 42.96
N GLY A 24 0.37 -10.84 42.09
CA GLY A 24 0.63 -10.70 40.65
C GLY A 24 0.99 -9.25 40.30
N ARG A 25 2.28 -8.97 40.16
CA ARG A 25 2.82 -7.69 39.66
C ARG A 25 2.28 -7.45 38.24
N ALA A 26 1.46 -6.42 38.06
CA ALA A 26 1.12 -5.91 36.74
C ALA A 26 2.41 -5.46 36.02
N PRO A 27 2.65 -5.86 34.76
CA PRO A 27 3.70 -5.23 33.97
C PRO A 27 3.31 -3.77 33.75
N ALA A 28 4.23 -2.88 34.10
CA ALA A 28 4.11 -1.45 33.90
C ALA A 28 3.76 -1.15 32.43
N ALA A 29 2.85 -0.19 32.24
CA ALA A 29 2.56 0.42 30.95
C ALA A 29 3.85 1.01 30.37
N GLY A 30 4.54 0.21 29.56
CA GLY A 30 5.66 0.62 28.75
C GLY A 30 5.15 1.41 27.56
N ASP A 31 5.11 2.72 27.75
CA ASP A 31 5.30 3.77 26.74
C ASP A 31 5.21 3.31 25.27
N LEU A 32 4.00 3.35 24.71
CA LEU A 32 3.76 3.28 23.28
C LEU A 32 4.16 4.62 22.64
N THR A 33 5.44 4.99 22.72
CA THR A 33 5.99 6.04 21.88
C THR A 33 5.94 5.56 20.44
N SER A 34 4.93 6.05 19.72
CA SER A 34 4.90 6.03 18.27
C SER A 34 6.28 6.47 17.75
N ARG A 35 7.07 5.53 17.21
CA ARG A 35 8.33 5.86 16.53
C ARG A 35 7.99 6.89 15.47
N PRO A 36 8.57 8.11 15.49
CA PRO A 36 8.26 9.11 14.49
C PRO A 36 8.60 8.52 13.12
N LEU A 37 7.64 8.60 12.19
CA LEU A 37 7.86 8.21 10.79
C LEU A 37 9.08 8.98 10.29
N ARG A 38 10.19 8.26 10.10
CA ARG A 38 11.48 8.85 9.73
C ARG A 38 11.29 9.55 8.39
N ARG A 39 11.28 10.89 8.40
CA ARG A 39 11.21 11.69 7.18
C ARG A 39 12.37 11.27 6.27
N PRO A 40 12.13 10.99 4.97
CA PRO A 40 13.20 10.61 4.08
C PRO A 40 14.25 11.72 4.04
N SER A 41 15.53 11.35 4.14
CA SER A 41 16.64 12.30 4.07
C SER A 41 16.60 13.06 2.74
N LEU A 42 17.18 14.26 2.70
CA LEU A 42 17.29 15.04 1.46
C LEU A 42 17.94 14.21 0.34
N ALA A 43 18.97 13.43 0.67
CA ALA A 43 19.62 12.50 -0.25
C ALA A 43 18.69 11.39 -0.74
N GLY A 44 17.83 10.84 0.13
CA GLY A 44 16.82 9.84 -0.25
C GLY A 44 15.76 10.42 -1.18
N GLN A 45 15.27 11.63 -0.89
CA GLN A 45 14.29 12.32 -1.75
C GLN A 45 14.88 12.67 -3.12
N ALA A 46 16.11 13.18 -3.16
CA ALA A 46 16.81 13.48 -4.40
C ALA A 46 17.00 12.21 -5.25
N ARG A 47 17.38 11.09 -4.62
CA ARG A 47 17.48 9.79 -5.30
C ARG A 47 16.14 9.31 -5.84
N GLY A 48 15.06 9.45 -5.07
CA GLY A 48 13.70 9.11 -5.51
C GLY A 48 13.30 9.92 -6.75
N ARG A 49 13.48 11.25 -6.71
CA ARG A 49 13.21 12.14 -7.86
C ARG A 49 14.05 11.78 -9.08
N PHE A 50 15.33 11.46 -8.88
CA PHE A 50 16.22 11.01 -9.95
C PHE A 50 15.73 9.69 -10.57
N GLY A 51 15.35 8.71 -9.75
CA GLY A 51 14.81 7.44 -10.24
C GLY A 51 13.53 7.63 -11.05
N GLU A 52 12.61 8.45 -10.56
CA GLU A 52 11.36 8.77 -11.26
C GLU A 52 11.62 9.43 -12.62
N ASN A 53 12.58 10.37 -12.68
CA ASN A 53 13.00 11.00 -13.93
C ASN A 53 13.55 9.98 -14.95
N GLU A 54 14.45 9.09 -14.51
CA GLU A 54 15.06 8.11 -15.40
C GLU A 54 14.07 7.04 -15.87
N ALA A 55 13.16 6.60 -14.99
CA ALA A 55 12.07 5.71 -15.36
C ALA A 55 11.12 6.37 -16.39
N ALA A 56 10.71 7.62 -16.17
CA ALA A 56 9.87 8.34 -17.12
C ALA A 56 10.56 8.48 -18.50
N ARG A 57 11.85 8.83 -18.53
CA ARG A 57 12.64 8.89 -19.77
C ARG A 57 12.71 7.53 -20.47
N TRP A 58 12.87 6.44 -19.72
CA TRP A 58 12.89 5.08 -20.28
C TRP A 58 11.58 4.72 -20.99
N TYR A 59 10.44 5.09 -20.39
CA TYR A 59 9.11 4.87 -20.97
C TYR A 59 8.86 5.75 -22.19
N VAL A 60 9.22 7.05 -22.13
CA VAL A 60 9.04 7.97 -23.25
C VAL A 60 9.81 7.50 -24.49
N ARG A 61 11.05 7.01 -24.31
CA ARG A 61 11.84 6.42 -25.42
C ARG A 61 11.19 5.18 -26.06
N ARG A 62 10.19 4.58 -25.40
CA ARG A 62 9.45 3.40 -25.87
C ARG A 62 8.04 3.73 -26.35
N GLY A 63 7.74 5.01 -26.57
CA GLY A 63 6.46 5.44 -27.13
C GLY A 63 5.35 5.67 -26.11
N TYR A 64 5.62 5.50 -24.81
CA TYR A 64 4.66 5.86 -23.76
C TYR A 64 4.64 7.38 -23.58
N ARG A 65 3.48 7.93 -23.23
CA ARG A 65 3.32 9.31 -22.77
C ARG A 65 3.17 9.33 -21.27
N VAL A 66 3.82 10.27 -20.61
CA VAL A 66 3.65 10.50 -19.16
C VAL A 66 2.33 11.24 -18.96
N VAL A 67 1.43 10.64 -18.18
CA VAL A 67 0.14 11.23 -17.80
C VAL A 67 0.27 12.00 -16.49
N ALA A 68 0.88 11.38 -15.48
CA ALA A 68 1.15 12.02 -14.20
C ALA A 68 2.44 11.48 -13.57
N ARG A 69 3.01 12.30 -12.69
CA ARG A 69 4.23 12.03 -11.95
C ARG A 69 4.00 12.37 -10.49
N ASN A 70 4.44 11.52 -9.57
CA ASN A 70 4.26 11.69 -8.13
C ASN A 70 2.80 12.09 -7.79
N TRP A 71 1.84 11.40 -8.40
CA TRP A 71 0.42 11.69 -8.23
C TRP A 71 0.01 11.34 -6.80
N ARG A 72 -0.70 12.24 -6.13
CA ARG A 72 -1.02 12.12 -4.70
C ARG A 72 -2.52 12.31 -4.46
N CYS A 73 -3.05 11.51 -3.54
CA CYS A 73 -4.37 11.68 -2.97
C CYS A 73 -4.31 11.38 -1.46
N THR A 74 -5.44 11.49 -0.75
CA THR A 74 -5.51 11.22 0.69
C THR A 74 -5.13 9.78 1.06
N ALA A 75 -5.32 8.81 0.15
CA ALA A 75 -4.98 7.40 0.38
C ALA A 75 -3.51 7.05 0.10
N GLY A 76 -2.76 7.91 -0.59
CA GLY A 76 -1.36 7.65 -0.94
C GLY A 76 -0.90 8.29 -2.23
N GLU A 77 0.10 7.68 -2.83
CA GLU A 77 0.78 8.20 -4.01
C GLU A 77 1.08 7.10 -5.04
N ILE A 78 1.16 7.50 -6.31
CA ILE A 78 1.63 6.69 -7.44
C ILE A 78 2.78 7.45 -8.08
N ASP A 79 3.93 6.79 -8.23
CA ASP A 79 5.15 7.43 -8.73
C ASP A 79 5.00 7.87 -10.19
N LEU A 80 4.50 7.00 -11.05
CA LEU A 80 4.27 7.28 -12.46
C LEU A 80 2.94 6.72 -12.96
N ILE A 81 2.23 7.52 -13.75
CA ILE A 81 1.07 7.11 -14.53
C ILE A 81 1.39 7.42 -16.00
N LEU A 82 1.30 6.40 -16.85
CA LEU A 82 1.71 6.48 -18.25
C LEU A 82 0.62 5.90 -19.15
N VAL A 83 0.61 6.31 -20.41
CA VAL A 83 -0.24 5.72 -21.44
C VAL A 83 0.59 5.30 -22.65
N LEU A 84 0.45 4.05 -23.08
CA LEU A 84 0.91 3.59 -24.38
C LEU A 84 -0.28 3.61 -25.34
N PRO A 85 -0.25 4.43 -26.40
CA PRO A 85 -1.30 4.44 -27.40
C PRO A 85 -1.44 3.07 -28.09
N GLY A 86 -2.65 2.54 -28.15
CA GLY A 86 -2.96 1.33 -28.91
C GLY A 86 -3.14 1.66 -30.40
N ALA A 87 -2.34 1.05 -31.29
CA ALA A 87 -2.40 1.35 -32.72
C ALA A 87 -3.73 0.94 -33.39
N ALA A 88 -4.43 -0.05 -32.83
CA ALA A 88 -5.71 -0.57 -33.34
C ALA A 88 -6.60 -1.16 -32.23
N GLY A 89 -6.44 -0.69 -30.99
CA GLY A 89 -7.06 -1.31 -29.82
C GLY A 89 -7.10 -0.38 -28.61
N ALA A 90 -7.27 -0.97 -27.43
CA ALA A 90 -7.28 -0.22 -26.17
C ALA A 90 -5.90 0.40 -25.88
N ASP A 91 -5.90 1.64 -25.40
CA ASP A 91 -4.69 2.26 -24.84
C ASP A 91 -4.27 1.49 -23.57
N VAL A 92 -2.97 1.33 -23.35
CA VAL A 92 -2.48 0.71 -22.12
C VAL A 92 -2.17 1.82 -21.11
N LEU A 93 -2.96 1.87 -20.04
CA LEU A 93 -2.72 2.74 -18.91
C LEU A 93 -1.86 2.02 -17.87
N VAL A 94 -0.64 2.52 -17.67
CA VAL A 94 0.35 1.94 -16.77
C VAL A 94 0.43 2.73 -15.48
N PHE A 95 0.31 2.03 -14.36
CA PHE A 95 0.63 2.55 -13.03
C PHE A 95 1.95 1.93 -12.59
N CYS A 96 3.02 2.72 -12.54
CA CYS A 96 4.36 2.23 -12.29
C CYS A 96 4.87 2.68 -10.92
N GLU A 97 5.37 1.73 -10.15
CA GLU A 97 6.13 1.94 -8.91
C GLU A 97 7.62 2.01 -9.23
N VAL A 98 8.31 3.05 -8.75
CA VAL A 98 9.72 3.30 -9.04
C VAL A 98 10.58 3.05 -7.80
N LYS A 99 11.53 2.12 -7.91
CA LYS A 99 12.51 1.82 -6.87
C LYS A 99 13.90 2.31 -7.27
N ALA A 100 14.28 3.48 -6.75
CA ALA A 100 15.62 4.02 -6.91
C ALA A 100 16.57 3.45 -5.84
N ARG A 101 17.69 2.88 -6.27
CA ARG A 101 18.71 2.26 -5.39
C ARG A 101 20.05 2.99 -5.49
N ALA A 102 20.85 2.89 -4.43
CA ALA A 102 22.20 3.45 -4.37
C ALA A 102 23.28 2.46 -4.83
N GLY A 103 23.06 1.16 -4.59
CA GLY A 103 24.00 0.07 -4.92
C GLY A 103 23.74 -0.54 -6.29
N SER A 104 24.66 -1.39 -6.74
CA SER A 104 24.72 -1.98 -8.08
C SER A 104 23.78 -3.17 -8.34
N GLU A 105 23.16 -3.72 -7.31
CA GLU A 105 22.40 -4.97 -7.42
C GLU A 105 20.94 -4.74 -7.83
N PHE A 106 20.55 -5.37 -8.94
CA PHE A 106 19.16 -5.52 -9.37
C PHE A 106 18.63 -6.90 -8.95
N GLY A 107 17.32 -7.02 -8.72
CA GLY A 107 16.65 -8.33 -8.71
C GLY A 107 16.59 -9.09 -7.39
N GLY A 108 16.96 -8.49 -6.25
CA GLY A 108 16.69 -9.10 -4.94
C GLY A 108 15.18 -9.16 -4.62
N PRO A 109 14.73 -10.03 -3.68
CA PRO A 109 13.33 -10.11 -3.24
C PRO A 109 12.79 -8.77 -2.71
N GLU A 110 13.67 -7.87 -2.30
CA GLU A 110 13.38 -6.50 -1.88
C GLU A 110 12.92 -5.58 -3.02
N GLY A 111 13.15 -5.99 -4.28
CA GLY A 111 12.66 -5.35 -5.49
C GLY A 111 11.19 -5.66 -5.76
N ALA A 112 10.69 -6.81 -5.30
CA ALA A 112 9.31 -7.23 -5.49
C ALA A 112 8.34 -6.31 -4.73
N VAL A 113 7.18 -6.05 -5.34
CA VAL A 113 6.09 -5.33 -4.66
C VAL A 113 5.30 -6.36 -3.85
N ASN A 114 5.37 -6.27 -2.52
CA ASN A 114 4.63 -7.18 -1.65
C ASN A 114 3.11 -7.04 -1.82
N TRP A 115 2.36 -8.05 -1.39
CA TRP A 115 0.90 -8.10 -1.56
C TRP A 115 0.17 -6.86 -1.02
N ALA A 116 0.60 -6.35 0.15
CA ALA A 116 0.00 -5.15 0.75
C ALA A 116 0.17 -3.92 -0.15
N LYS A 117 1.34 -3.75 -0.76
CA LYS A 117 1.63 -2.66 -1.67
C LYS A 117 0.93 -2.83 -3.03
N GLN A 118 0.82 -4.06 -3.53
CA GLN A 118 0.02 -4.34 -4.73
C GLN A 118 -1.45 -3.95 -4.52
N ARG A 119 -2.05 -4.38 -3.40
CA ARG A 119 -3.44 -4.04 -3.05
C ARG A 119 -3.63 -2.54 -2.91
N ARG A 120 -2.64 -1.83 -2.34
CA ARG A 120 -2.66 -0.37 -2.25
C ARG A 120 -2.61 0.28 -3.63
N LEU A 121 -1.70 -0.13 -4.50
CA LEU A 121 -1.56 0.43 -5.84
C LEU A 121 -2.82 0.19 -6.69
N ARG A 122 -3.44 -0.99 -6.61
CA ARG A 122 -4.73 -1.26 -7.29
C ARG A 122 -5.84 -0.31 -6.82
N ARG A 123 -5.91 -0.01 -5.53
CA ARG A 123 -6.89 0.94 -4.98
C ARG A 123 -6.63 2.36 -5.46
N LEU A 124 -5.37 2.80 -5.44
CA LEU A 124 -4.99 4.13 -5.91
C LEU A 124 -5.27 4.29 -7.41
N ALA A 125 -4.98 3.26 -8.22
CA ALA A 125 -5.34 3.24 -9.63
C ALA A 125 -6.85 3.35 -9.85
N ALA A 126 -7.66 2.62 -9.07
CA ALA A 126 -9.12 2.74 -9.13
C ALA A 126 -9.60 4.16 -8.77
N THR A 127 -9.00 4.78 -7.75
CA THR A 127 -9.29 6.19 -7.39
C THR A 127 -8.94 7.14 -8.52
N TRP A 128 -7.77 6.97 -9.16
CA TRP A 128 -7.36 7.78 -10.29
C TRP A 128 -8.32 7.63 -11.48
N LEU A 129 -8.67 6.38 -11.84
CA LEU A 129 -9.59 6.08 -12.93
C LEU A 129 -10.98 6.69 -12.74
N ALA A 130 -11.50 6.65 -11.51
CA ALA A 130 -12.80 7.23 -11.18
C ALA A 130 -12.81 8.76 -11.31
N ALA A 131 -11.69 9.41 -11.00
CA ALA A 131 -11.52 10.86 -11.10
C ALA A 131 -11.33 11.31 -12.56
N GLU A 132 -10.40 10.69 -13.28
CA GLU A 132 -9.97 11.15 -14.61
C GLU A 132 -10.86 10.65 -15.75
N LYS A 133 -11.55 9.51 -15.56
CA LYS A 133 -12.47 8.91 -16.55
C LYS A 133 -11.89 8.91 -17.98
N PRO A 134 -10.77 8.19 -18.21
CA PRO A 134 -10.12 8.17 -19.51
C PRO A 134 -11.11 7.74 -20.59
N ARG A 135 -11.02 8.39 -21.76
CA ARG A 135 -11.91 8.11 -22.90
C ARG A 135 -11.49 6.83 -23.61
N GLY A 136 -12.47 6.09 -24.12
CA GLY A 136 -12.22 4.86 -24.87
C GLY A 136 -11.92 3.66 -23.99
N LEU A 137 -11.59 2.54 -24.64
CA LEU A 137 -11.18 1.32 -23.94
C LEU A 137 -9.73 1.48 -23.47
N VAL A 138 -9.48 1.12 -22.22
CA VAL A 138 -8.13 1.09 -21.66
C VAL A 138 -7.84 -0.27 -21.01
N THR A 139 -6.63 -0.77 -21.21
CA THR A 139 -6.07 -1.89 -20.46
C THR A 139 -5.22 -1.32 -19.33
N VAL A 140 -5.52 -1.71 -18.09
CA VAL A 140 -4.73 -1.30 -16.92
C VAL A 140 -3.58 -2.29 -16.72
N ARG A 141 -2.36 -1.76 -16.52
CA ARG A 141 -1.17 -2.56 -16.24
C ARG A 141 -0.41 -1.97 -15.05
N PHE A 142 0.13 -2.83 -14.18
CA PHE A 142 0.98 -2.41 -13.08
C PHE A 142 2.41 -2.83 -13.35
N ASP A 143 3.30 -1.85 -13.38
CA ASP A 143 4.72 -2.07 -13.67
C ASP A 143 5.58 -1.74 -12.45
N VAL A 144 6.80 -2.27 -12.43
CA VAL A 144 7.82 -1.91 -11.45
C VAL A 144 9.10 -1.52 -12.18
N ALA A 145 9.57 -0.29 -11.97
CA ALA A 145 10.84 0.18 -12.49
C ALA A 145 11.90 0.18 -11.39
N ALA A 146 12.99 -0.54 -11.58
CA ALA A 146 14.18 -0.46 -10.75
C ALA A 146 15.21 0.47 -11.43
N VAL A 147 15.76 1.41 -10.66
CA VAL A 147 16.76 2.39 -11.16
C VAL A 147 18.02 2.35 -10.31
N VAL A 148 19.16 2.13 -10.98
CA VAL A 148 20.51 2.18 -10.39
C VAL A 148 21.39 3.02 -11.30
N GLY A 149 21.83 4.19 -10.82
CA GLY A 149 22.49 5.17 -11.68
C GLY A 149 21.65 5.44 -12.94
N ALA A 150 22.26 5.39 -14.13
CA ALA A 150 21.54 5.58 -15.40
C ALA A 150 20.83 4.32 -15.93
N ARG A 151 20.96 3.17 -15.25
CA ARG A 151 20.36 1.91 -15.70
C ARG A 151 18.95 1.79 -15.15
N VAL A 152 17.99 1.54 -16.05
CA VAL A 152 16.58 1.31 -15.75
C VAL A 152 16.19 -0.08 -16.23
N GLN A 153 15.62 -0.88 -15.32
CA GLN A 153 15.00 -2.16 -15.63
C GLN A 153 13.52 -2.08 -15.25
N VAL A 154 12.64 -2.45 -16.19
CA VAL A 154 11.20 -2.47 -15.96
C VAL A 154 10.70 -3.90 -16.02
N ILE A 155 9.92 -4.28 -15.02
CA ILE A 155 9.08 -5.48 -15.05
C ILE A 155 7.68 -5.00 -15.41
N GLU A 156 7.27 -5.27 -16.64
CA GLU A 156 5.91 -4.98 -17.10
C GLU A 156 4.94 -6.01 -16.53
N ALA A 157 3.70 -5.60 -16.24
CA ALA A 157 2.67 -6.47 -15.65
C ALA A 157 3.18 -7.26 -14.43
N ALA A 158 3.89 -6.57 -13.53
CA ALA A 158 4.53 -7.15 -12.36
C ALA A 158 3.53 -7.79 -11.38
N PHE A 159 2.27 -7.36 -11.40
CA PHE A 159 1.15 -7.92 -10.62
C PHE A 159 -0.22 -7.48 -11.15
#